data_AF-A0A1Y3WSX0-F1
#
_entry.id   AF-A0A1Y3WSX0-F1
#
_cell.length_a   1.000
_cell.length_b   1.000
_cell.length_c   1.000
_cell.angle_alpha   90.00
_cell.angle_beta   90.00
_cell.angle_gamma   90.00
#
_symmetry.space_group_name_H-M   'P 1'
#
loop_
_entity.id
_entity.type
_entity.pdbx_description
1 polymer ?
#
loop_
_entity_poly.entity_id
_entity_poly.type
_entity_poly.pdbx_seq_one_letter_code
_entity_poly.pdbx_strand_id
1 'polypeptide(L)'
;MQVEDEDEENGGGYIIRAGEAEMTLSADDNVYFSTIEGPYWEAETSGATPVSGSDVFVQNDEINKELLKSQTYTKDELVNLMQQDIPTITMTRHVTGFRVYFMFTQVTADGSTDNDIDEDDWISELGCNPSDFSIKLYLGPNFCHQYDVLNNAVVSGDEGGFYATNDQTYQEFERVEYSYTTGDNGIGLYRGFGYVTDASNYLLSPLNTSIPATDFSIYAFIKYKSSDYSSDEGASWFQAQIPGITLETNRIHYIIMAFDIEDLRSQFLPATTTLSRTPWSAPRKIGIKPIKVICN
;
A
#
# COMPACT_ATOMS: atom_id res chain seq x y z
N MET A 1 -22.66 -25.64 -16.59
CA MET A 1 -23.13 -24.36 -17.16
C MET A 1 -23.61 -24.65 -18.58
N GLN A 2 -24.71 -24.04 -19.04
CA GLN A 2 -25.30 -24.26 -20.37
C GLN A 2 -25.63 -22.89 -21.00
N VAL A 3 -25.57 -22.79 -22.32
CA VAL A 3 -26.10 -21.62 -23.06
C VAL A 3 -27.19 -22.05 -24.02
N GLU A 4 -28.30 -21.33 -24.00
CA GLU A 4 -29.44 -21.51 -24.91
C GLU A 4 -29.68 -20.20 -25.66
N ASP A 5 -29.94 -20.30 -26.96
CA ASP A 5 -30.31 -19.15 -27.78
C ASP A 5 -31.78 -18.79 -27.57
N GLU A 6 -32.08 -17.49 -27.42
CA GLU A 6 -33.46 -17.01 -27.47
C GLU A 6 -33.89 -16.80 -28.94
N ASP A 7 -35.15 -17.15 -29.25
CA ASP A 7 -35.73 -17.10 -30.59
C ASP A 7 -35.59 -15.70 -31.24
N GLU A 8 -35.23 -15.68 -32.53
CA GLU A 8 -34.98 -14.45 -33.30
C GLU A 8 -36.19 -13.49 -33.34
N GLU A 9 -37.41 -13.99 -33.11
CA GLU A 9 -38.64 -13.19 -33.13
C GLU A 9 -38.76 -12.18 -31.97
N ASN A 10 -37.98 -12.31 -30.89
CA ASN A 10 -37.99 -11.41 -29.72
C ASN A 10 -36.72 -10.55 -29.58
N GLY A 11 -36.01 -10.29 -30.68
CA GLY A 11 -34.87 -9.36 -30.70
C GLY A 11 -33.49 -10.02 -30.56
N GLY A 12 -33.43 -11.35 -30.47
CA GLY A 12 -32.19 -12.13 -30.46
C GLY A 12 -31.39 -12.00 -29.15
N GLY A 13 -31.03 -13.13 -28.55
CA GLY A 13 -30.32 -13.16 -27.27
C GLY A 13 -29.79 -14.55 -26.93
N TYR A 14 -29.24 -14.69 -25.73
CA TYR A 14 -28.83 -15.97 -25.18
C TYR A 14 -28.93 -15.99 -23.66
N ILE A 15 -29.24 -17.15 -23.10
CA ILE A 15 -29.34 -17.38 -21.66
C ILE A 15 -28.14 -18.19 -21.22
N ILE A 16 -27.37 -17.71 -20.24
CA ILE A 16 -26.36 -18.50 -19.53
C ILE A 16 -27.01 -19.10 -18.28
N ARG A 17 -26.99 -20.43 -18.14
CA ARG A 17 -27.51 -21.15 -16.96
C ARG A 17 -26.42 -21.86 -16.17
N ALA A 18 -26.43 -21.70 -14.85
CA ALA A 18 -25.58 -22.40 -13.90
C ALA A 18 -26.41 -22.97 -12.75
N GLY A 19 -26.89 -24.21 -12.91
CA GLY A 19 -27.84 -24.80 -11.96
C GLY A 19 -29.20 -24.11 -12.07
N GLU A 20 -29.69 -23.54 -10.96
CA GLU A 20 -30.94 -22.74 -10.94
C GLU A 20 -30.72 -21.25 -11.26
N ALA A 21 -29.48 -20.79 -11.35
CA ALA A 21 -29.18 -19.41 -11.71
C ALA A 21 -29.19 -19.24 -13.24
N GLU A 22 -29.85 -18.18 -13.73
CA GLU A 22 -29.89 -17.81 -15.13
C GLU A 22 -29.60 -16.32 -15.35
N MET A 23 -29.00 -16.01 -16.49
CA MET A 23 -28.74 -14.65 -16.94
C MET A 23 -29.11 -14.56 -18.41
N THR A 24 -30.04 -13.65 -18.75
CA THR A 24 -30.42 -13.34 -20.13
C THR A 24 -29.56 -12.20 -20.64
N LEU A 25 -28.97 -12.39 -21.82
CA LEU A 25 -28.10 -11.43 -22.50
C LEU A 25 -28.62 -11.20 -23.92
N SER A 26 -28.49 -9.98 -24.41
CA SER A 26 -28.77 -9.60 -25.80
C SER A 26 -27.71 -10.23 -26.72
N ALA A 27 -28.02 -10.39 -28.01
CA ALA A 27 -27.07 -10.97 -28.97
C ALA A 27 -25.74 -10.20 -29.07
N ASP A 28 -25.77 -8.87 -28.89
CA ASP A 28 -24.61 -7.98 -28.97
C ASP A 28 -23.95 -7.70 -27.61
N ASP A 29 -24.46 -8.30 -26.53
CA ASP A 29 -23.91 -8.07 -25.20
C ASP A 29 -22.53 -8.73 -25.06
N ASN A 30 -21.65 -8.02 -24.35
CA ASN A 30 -20.31 -8.47 -24.01
C ASN A 30 -20.20 -8.57 -22.50
N VAL A 31 -19.59 -9.64 -22.01
CA VAL A 31 -19.47 -9.90 -20.57
C VAL A 31 -18.03 -10.03 -20.13
N TYR A 32 -17.75 -9.71 -18.87
CA TYR A 32 -16.48 -10.00 -18.22
C TYR A 32 -16.76 -10.53 -16.81
N PHE A 33 -15.82 -11.29 -16.26
CA PHE A 33 -15.85 -11.78 -14.90
C PHE A 33 -14.95 -10.90 -14.05
N SER A 34 -15.36 -10.63 -12.81
CA SER A 34 -14.63 -9.78 -11.86
C SER A 34 -14.76 -10.31 -10.44
N THR A 35 -13.80 -9.98 -9.58
CA THR A 35 -13.88 -10.22 -8.14
C THR A 35 -14.74 -9.19 -7.40
N ILE A 36 -15.19 -8.13 -8.09
CA ILE A 36 -16.18 -7.19 -7.56
C ILE A 36 -17.50 -7.31 -8.32
N GLU A 37 -18.60 -7.06 -7.60
CA GLU A 37 -19.97 -7.17 -8.13
C GLU A 37 -20.32 -6.02 -9.10
N GLY A 38 -19.72 -4.85 -8.88
CA GLY A 38 -20.00 -3.64 -9.64
C GLY A 38 -18.96 -3.33 -10.73
N PRO A 39 -19.26 -2.35 -11.61
CA PRO A 39 -18.30 -1.84 -12.59
C PRO A 39 -17.23 -0.94 -11.97
N TYR A 40 -17.49 -0.40 -10.77
CA TYR A 40 -16.59 0.50 -10.06
C TYR A 40 -16.12 -0.12 -8.75
N TRP A 41 -14.83 0.06 -8.46
CA TRP A 41 -14.28 -0.06 -7.12
C TRP A 41 -14.25 1.32 -6.47
N GLU A 42 -14.57 1.39 -5.17
CA GLU A 42 -14.63 2.63 -4.41
C GLU A 42 -13.81 2.48 -3.12
N ALA A 43 -13.00 3.49 -2.84
CA ALA A 43 -12.26 3.59 -1.58
C ALA A 43 -13.20 4.10 -0.47
N GLU A 44 -13.05 3.54 0.72
CA GLU A 44 -13.59 4.15 1.93
C GLU A 44 -12.57 5.15 2.48
N THR A 45 -13.05 6.34 2.82
CA THR A 45 -12.24 7.42 3.39
C THR A 45 -12.56 7.59 4.88
N SER A 46 -11.55 7.81 5.70
CA SER A 46 -11.73 8.20 7.10
C SER A 46 -10.74 9.31 7.45
N GLY A 47 -11.26 10.50 7.76
CA GLY A 47 -10.43 11.64 8.12
C GLY A 47 -9.57 12.16 6.97
N ALA A 48 -8.58 12.98 7.33
CA ALA A 48 -7.72 13.68 6.39
C ALA A 48 -6.27 13.60 6.85
N THR A 49 -5.33 13.56 5.90
CA THR A 49 -3.92 13.49 6.23
C THR A 49 -3.48 14.81 6.88
N PRO A 50 -2.72 14.75 8.00
CA PRO A 50 -2.14 15.95 8.61
C PRO A 50 -1.10 16.67 7.73
N VAL A 51 -0.72 16.07 6.58
CA VAL A 51 0.25 16.63 5.64
C VAL A 51 -0.38 17.65 4.69
N SER A 52 -1.48 17.28 4.02
CA SER A 52 -2.12 18.09 2.98
C SER A 52 -3.60 18.38 3.23
N GLY A 53 -4.22 17.69 4.21
CA GLY A 53 -5.67 17.70 4.39
C GLY A 53 -6.44 16.86 3.37
N SER A 54 -5.75 16.08 2.52
CA SER A 54 -6.38 15.14 1.57
C SER A 54 -6.96 13.93 2.30
N ASP A 55 -7.89 13.24 1.65
CA ASP A 55 -8.55 12.07 2.23
C ASP A 55 -7.57 10.94 2.53
N VAL A 56 -7.84 10.22 3.63
CA VAL A 56 -7.10 9.02 4.03
C VAL A 56 -7.98 7.80 3.85
N PHE A 57 -7.52 6.86 3.04
CA PHE A 57 -8.24 5.66 2.69
C PHE A 57 -8.06 4.60 3.77
N VAL A 58 -9.16 3.90 4.06
CA VAL A 58 -9.21 2.86 5.08
C VAL A 58 -8.68 1.57 4.49
N GLN A 59 -7.71 0.97 5.18
CA GLN A 59 -7.31 -0.41 4.96
C GLN A 59 -8.36 -1.30 5.64
N ASN A 60 -9.10 -2.12 4.90
CA ASN A 60 -9.98 -3.13 5.49
C ASN A 60 -10.08 -4.34 4.55
N ASP A 61 -10.42 -5.51 5.10
CA ASP A 61 -10.40 -6.79 4.35
C ASP A 61 -11.39 -6.84 3.17
N GLU A 62 -12.41 -5.99 3.17
CA GLU A 62 -13.43 -5.96 2.12
C GLU A 62 -13.03 -5.11 0.92
N ILE A 63 -12.24 -4.05 1.16
CA ILE A 63 -11.82 -3.06 0.17
C ILE A 63 -10.41 -3.36 -0.32
N ASN A 64 -9.54 -3.78 0.60
CA ASN A 64 -8.14 -4.12 0.35
C ASN A 64 -7.99 -5.58 -0.09
N LYS A 65 -8.62 -5.91 -1.22
CA LYS A 65 -8.56 -7.24 -1.83
C LYS A 65 -8.12 -7.16 -3.28
N GLU A 66 -7.67 -8.28 -3.81
CA GLU A 66 -7.33 -8.42 -5.21
C GLU A 66 -8.52 -8.06 -6.10
N LEU A 67 -8.37 -7.02 -6.93
CA LEU A 67 -9.29 -6.73 -8.02
C LEU A 67 -8.81 -7.47 -9.24
N LEU A 68 -9.51 -8.55 -9.58
CA LEU A 68 -9.20 -9.36 -10.73
C LEU A 68 -10.31 -9.22 -11.75
N LYS A 69 -9.96 -9.08 -13.02
CA LYS A 69 -10.90 -9.01 -14.15
C LYS A 69 -10.45 -9.93 -15.27
N SER A 70 -11.39 -10.63 -15.89
CA SER A 70 -11.11 -11.35 -17.13
C SER A 70 -11.02 -10.40 -18.33
N GLN A 71 -10.64 -10.95 -19.48
CA GLN A 71 -10.97 -10.32 -20.75
C GLN A 71 -12.49 -10.20 -20.91
N THR A 72 -12.90 -9.38 -21.87
CA THR A 72 -14.29 -9.31 -22.31
C THR A 72 -14.56 -10.44 -23.30
N TYR A 73 -15.69 -11.11 -23.16
CA TYR A 73 -16.12 -12.22 -24.00
C TYR A 73 -17.40 -11.86 -24.76
N THR A 74 -17.40 -12.18 -26.04
CA THR A 74 -18.60 -12.25 -26.89
C THR A 74 -19.38 -13.53 -26.63
N LYS A 75 -20.61 -13.62 -27.14
CA LYS A 75 -21.44 -14.83 -27.13
C LYS A 75 -20.68 -16.08 -27.61
N ASP A 76 -20.08 -16.03 -28.80
CA ASP A 76 -19.39 -17.18 -29.40
C ASP A 76 -18.19 -17.61 -28.55
N GLU A 77 -17.47 -16.66 -27.95
CA GLU A 77 -16.33 -16.96 -27.08
C GLU A 77 -16.76 -17.63 -25.77
N LEU A 78 -17.90 -17.22 -25.19
CA LEU A 78 -18.46 -17.89 -24.02
C LEU A 78 -18.90 -19.32 -24.36
N VAL A 79 -19.59 -19.50 -25.49
CA VAL A 79 -20.01 -20.83 -25.97
C VAL A 79 -18.80 -21.74 -26.14
N ASN A 80 -17.75 -21.26 -26.82
CA ASN A 80 -16.50 -21.99 -27.00
C ASN A 80 -15.80 -22.30 -25.67
N LEU A 81 -15.82 -21.37 -24.71
CA LEU A 81 -15.25 -21.58 -23.39
C LEU A 81 -15.95 -22.71 -22.61
N MET A 82 -17.29 -22.79 -22.68
CA MET A 82 -18.05 -23.82 -21.97
C MET A 82 -17.99 -25.20 -22.63
N GLN A 83 -17.63 -25.28 -23.90
CA GLN A 83 -17.43 -26.55 -24.61
C GLN A 83 -16.10 -27.23 -24.26
N GLN A 84 -15.21 -26.56 -23.52
CA GLN A 84 -13.96 -27.14 -23.03
C GLN A 84 -14.25 -28.17 -21.93
N ASP A 85 -13.46 -29.26 -21.91
CA ASP A 85 -13.55 -30.28 -20.84
C ASP A 85 -13.35 -29.66 -19.44
N ILE A 86 -12.51 -28.63 -19.34
CA ILE A 86 -12.29 -27.82 -18.13
C ILE A 86 -12.22 -26.34 -18.55
N PRO A 87 -13.34 -25.59 -18.49
CA PRO A 87 -13.35 -24.17 -18.82
C PRO A 87 -12.41 -23.39 -17.92
N THR A 88 -11.47 -22.64 -18.51
CA THR A 88 -10.49 -21.84 -17.76
C THR A 88 -10.65 -20.36 -18.10
N ILE A 89 -10.96 -19.54 -17.09
CA ILE A 89 -11.01 -18.08 -17.22
C ILE A 89 -9.70 -17.50 -16.69
N THR A 90 -8.97 -16.80 -17.55
CA THR A 90 -7.77 -16.06 -17.12
C THR A 90 -8.18 -14.72 -16.53
N MET A 91 -7.71 -14.45 -15.33
CA MET A 91 -8.00 -13.21 -14.60
C MET A 91 -6.72 -12.38 -14.46
N THR A 92 -6.82 -11.07 -14.67
CA THR A 92 -5.71 -10.11 -14.57
C THR A 92 -5.92 -9.18 -13.38
N ARG A 93 -4.86 -8.81 -12.67
CA ARG A 93 -4.89 -7.87 -11.54
C ARG A 93 -5.11 -6.43 -12.02
N HIS A 94 -5.91 -5.68 -11.28
CA HIS A 94 -6.23 -4.25 -11.49
C HIS A 94 -5.90 -3.35 -10.28
N VAL A 95 -5.13 -3.88 -9.32
CA VAL A 95 -4.64 -3.15 -8.14
C VAL A 95 -3.14 -3.16 -8.04
N THR A 96 -2.58 -2.13 -7.44
CA THR A 96 -1.15 -2.07 -7.11
C THR A 96 -0.98 -2.37 -5.62
N GLY A 97 -0.05 -3.26 -5.31
CA GLY A 97 0.30 -3.63 -3.95
C GLY A 97 1.48 -2.81 -3.42
N PHE A 98 1.48 -2.47 -2.13
CA PHE A 98 2.62 -1.84 -1.47
C PHE A 98 3.02 -2.64 -0.23
N ARG A 99 4.31 -2.98 -0.17
CA ARG A 99 4.95 -3.57 0.99
C ARG A 99 6.09 -2.69 1.44
N VAL A 100 5.98 -2.12 2.63
CA VAL A 100 6.96 -1.19 3.17
C VAL A 100 7.81 -1.89 4.22
N TYR A 101 9.13 -1.68 4.13
CA TYR A 101 10.11 -1.99 5.16
C TYR A 101 10.78 -0.68 5.55
N PHE A 102 10.44 -0.17 6.73
CA PHE A 102 10.91 1.09 7.26
C PHE A 102 11.71 0.81 8.51
N MET A 103 13.01 1.12 8.52
CA MET A 103 13.84 0.78 9.67
C MET A 103 14.87 1.85 10.01
N PHE A 104 15.04 2.09 11.31
CA PHE A 104 16.21 2.74 11.86
C PHE A 104 17.26 1.68 12.16
N THR A 105 18.46 1.88 11.65
CA THR A 105 19.59 0.97 11.74
C THR A 105 20.87 1.76 12.01
N GLN A 106 21.95 1.08 12.39
CA GLN A 106 23.26 1.70 12.51
C GLN A 106 23.97 1.68 11.15
N VAL A 107 24.39 2.86 10.69
CA VAL A 107 25.27 2.95 9.52
C VAL A 107 26.69 2.67 9.96
N THR A 108 27.27 1.62 9.42
CA THR A 108 28.68 1.29 9.65
C THR A 108 29.58 2.32 8.93
N ALA A 109 30.53 2.89 9.67
CA ALA A 109 31.37 4.00 9.19
C ALA A 109 32.32 3.62 8.02
N ASP A 110 32.46 2.34 7.72
CA ASP A 110 33.40 1.78 6.74
C ASP A 110 32.76 1.43 5.39
N GLY A 111 31.47 1.72 5.20
CA GLY A 111 30.74 1.33 4.00
C GLY A 111 30.45 -0.18 3.93
N SER A 112 30.43 -0.85 5.08
CA SER A 112 29.99 -2.24 5.19
C SER A 112 28.55 -2.41 4.68
N THR A 113 28.32 -3.56 4.06
CA THR A 113 26.99 -3.98 3.58
C THR A 113 26.15 -4.59 4.69
N ASP A 114 26.70 -4.72 5.89
CA ASP A 114 26.02 -5.19 7.11
C ASP A 114 25.68 -3.97 7.97
N ASN A 115 24.43 -3.54 7.88
CA ASN A 115 23.87 -2.44 8.67
C ASN A 115 22.87 -3.09 9.64
N ASP A 116 23.29 -3.30 10.88
CA ASP A 116 22.50 -3.96 11.92
C ASP A 116 22.53 -3.11 13.18
N ILE A 117 21.43 -3.13 13.91
CA ILE A 117 21.41 -2.74 15.31
C ILE A 117 20.45 -3.68 16.03
N ASP A 118 20.93 -4.41 17.03
CA ASP A 118 20.06 -5.25 17.86
C ASP A 118 19.44 -4.47 19.04
N GLU A 119 18.67 -5.15 19.88
CA GLU A 119 17.97 -4.49 21.00
C GLU A 119 18.95 -3.96 22.07
N ASP A 120 20.03 -4.70 22.35
CA ASP A 120 21.03 -4.31 23.34
C ASP A 120 21.81 -3.07 22.85
N ASP A 121 22.21 -3.06 21.58
CA ASP A 121 22.88 -1.91 20.94
C ASP A 121 21.94 -0.70 20.85
N TRP A 122 20.65 -0.92 20.54
CA TRP A 122 19.65 0.15 20.55
C TRP A 122 19.52 0.80 21.94
N ILE A 123 19.41 -0.03 22.99
CA ILE A 123 19.32 0.46 24.38
C ILE A 123 20.61 1.18 24.77
N SER A 124 21.77 0.69 24.34
CA SER A 124 23.06 1.34 24.58
C SER A 124 23.13 2.74 23.93
N GLU A 125 22.69 2.86 22.68
CA GLU A 125 22.77 4.11 21.90
C GLU A 125 21.71 5.16 22.26
N LEU A 126 20.50 4.71 22.58
CA LEU A 126 19.34 5.59 22.84
C LEU A 126 18.95 5.66 24.32
N GLY A 127 19.34 4.69 25.15
CA GLY A 127 18.96 4.64 26.57
C GLY A 127 17.48 4.32 26.80
N CYS A 128 16.80 3.72 25.81
CA CYS A 128 15.38 3.36 25.85
C CYS A 128 15.12 2.13 24.95
N ASN A 129 13.96 1.49 25.10
CA ASN A 129 13.63 0.31 24.28
C ASN A 129 13.12 0.73 22.89
N PRO A 130 13.23 -0.13 21.86
CA PRO A 130 12.58 0.13 20.56
C PRO A 130 11.06 0.35 20.70
N SER A 131 10.39 -0.45 21.54
CA SER A 131 8.96 -0.35 21.82
C SER A 131 8.53 0.95 22.51
N ASP A 132 9.46 1.76 23.02
CA ASP A 132 9.15 3.11 23.50
C ASP A 132 8.78 4.05 22.32
N PHE A 133 9.05 3.65 21.08
CA PHE A 133 8.65 4.35 19.87
C PHE A 133 7.47 3.67 19.19
N SER A 134 6.63 4.49 18.57
CA SER A 134 5.51 4.01 17.76
C SER A 134 5.44 4.78 16.44
N ILE A 135 5.02 4.12 15.38
CA ILE A 135 5.01 4.66 14.02
C ILE A 135 3.66 4.43 13.33
N LYS A 136 3.31 5.41 12.51
CA LYS A 136 2.26 5.33 11.49
C LYS A 136 2.79 5.93 10.20
N LEU A 137 2.57 5.28 9.07
CA LEU A 137 3.00 5.77 7.76
C LEU A 137 1.79 6.22 6.96
N TYR A 138 1.91 7.35 6.27
CA TYR A 138 1.01 7.75 5.19
C TYR A 138 1.72 7.56 3.85
N LEU A 139 1.11 6.83 2.92
CA LEU A 139 1.59 6.58 1.56
C LEU A 139 0.68 7.34 0.60
N GLY A 140 1.22 8.05 -0.39
CA GLY A 140 0.39 8.74 -1.40
C GLY A 140 1.09 9.95 -2.03
N PRO A 141 0.37 10.79 -2.80
CA PRO A 141 -1.10 10.87 -2.91
C PRO A 141 -1.73 10.06 -4.07
N ASN A 142 -0.99 9.16 -4.72
CA ASN A 142 -1.39 8.52 -5.98
C ASN A 142 -2.48 7.43 -5.86
N PHE A 143 -3.35 7.46 -4.86
CA PHE A 143 -4.46 6.50 -4.72
C PHE A 143 -5.77 7.13 -5.18
N CYS A 144 -6.58 6.44 -5.97
CA CYS A 144 -7.87 6.98 -6.44
C CYS A 144 -9.02 6.64 -5.49
N HIS A 145 -10.02 7.50 -5.43
CA HIS A 145 -11.28 7.30 -4.71
C HIS A 145 -12.19 6.31 -5.44
N GLN A 146 -12.21 6.37 -6.77
CA GLN A 146 -13.05 5.52 -7.59
C GLN A 146 -12.30 5.04 -8.83
N TYR A 147 -12.45 3.76 -9.12
CA TYR A 147 -11.78 3.10 -10.23
C TYR A 147 -12.77 2.33 -11.10
N ASP A 148 -12.78 2.63 -12.39
CA ASP A 148 -13.56 1.92 -13.40
C ASP A 148 -12.84 0.63 -13.80
N VAL A 149 -13.33 -0.50 -13.30
CA VAL A 149 -12.73 -1.82 -13.56
C VAL A 149 -12.93 -2.25 -15.00
N LEU A 150 -14.07 -1.90 -15.62
CA LEU A 150 -14.35 -2.24 -17.00
C LEU A 150 -13.34 -1.57 -17.93
N ASN A 151 -13.16 -0.26 -17.78
CA ASN A 151 -12.31 0.55 -18.64
C ASN A 151 -10.85 0.62 -18.17
N ASN A 152 -10.52 0.01 -17.02
CA ASN A 152 -9.19 0.03 -16.41
C ASN A 152 -8.68 1.48 -16.25
N ALA A 153 -9.55 2.34 -15.70
CA ALA A 153 -9.32 3.78 -15.68
C ALA A 153 -9.74 4.42 -14.35
N VAL A 154 -9.02 5.47 -13.99
CA VAL A 154 -9.38 6.35 -12.87
C VAL A 154 -10.50 7.28 -13.34
N VAL A 155 -11.48 7.54 -12.47
CA VAL A 155 -12.59 8.44 -12.81
C VAL A 155 -12.08 9.89 -12.96
N SER A 156 -12.62 10.58 -13.96
CA SER A 156 -12.21 11.96 -14.26
C SER A 156 -12.44 12.89 -13.07
N GLY A 157 -11.41 13.66 -12.72
CA GLY A 157 -11.48 14.66 -11.63
C GLY A 157 -11.06 14.11 -10.26
N ASP A 158 -10.56 12.88 -10.17
CA ASP A 158 -10.02 12.33 -8.93
C ASP A 158 -8.76 13.07 -8.48
N GLU A 159 -8.81 13.65 -7.27
CA GLU A 159 -7.73 14.46 -6.68
C GLU A 159 -6.63 13.62 -6.03
N GLY A 160 -6.85 12.31 -5.91
CA GLY A 160 -5.97 11.40 -5.18
C GLY A 160 -6.12 11.45 -3.67
N GLY A 161 -5.57 10.45 -3.00
CA GLY A 161 -5.61 10.31 -1.55
C GLY A 161 -4.42 9.54 -1.01
N PHE A 162 -4.43 9.34 0.30
CA PHE A 162 -3.37 8.63 1.00
C PHE A 162 -3.91 7.36 1.62
N TYR A 163 -3.10 6.31 1.71
CA TYR A 163 -3.37 5.27 2.69
C TYR A 163 -2.56 5.53 3.94
N ALA A 164 -3.13 5.20 5.10
CA ALA A 164 -2.36 5.07 6.33
C ALA A 164 -2.24 3.60 6.72
N THR A 165 -1.10 3.25 7.30
CA THR A 165 -0.89 1.91 7.84
C THR A 165 -1.73 1.67 9.09
N ASN A 166 -2.09 0.40 9.33
CA ASN A 166 -2.69 -0.08 10.58
C ASN A 166 -3.97 0.65 10.98
N ASP A 167 -4.89 0.81 10.02
CA ASP A 167 -6.20 1.42 10.26
C ASP A 167 -6.08 2.83 10.89
N GLN A 168 -5.07 3.59 10.45
CA GLN A 168 -4.74 4.92 10.95
C GLN A 168 -4.29 4.98 12.41
N THR A 169 -3.91 3.85 13.00
CA THR A 169 -3.36 3.75 14.35
C THR A 169 -1.84 3.61 14.35
N TYR A 170 -1.21 3.99 15.47
CA TYR A 170 0.22 3.79 15.67
C TYR A 170 0.50 2.37 16.15
N GLN A 171 1.51 1.71 15.57
CA GLN A 171 2.09 0.49 16.12
C GLN A 171 3.44 0.76 16.77
N GLU A 172 3.83 -0.05 17.74
CA GLU A 172 5.19 -0.01 18.30
C GLU A 172 6.23 -0.37 17.22
N PHE A 173 7.47 0.11 17.40
CA PHE A 173 8.55 -0.32 16.53
C PHE A 173 8.79 -1.82 16.72
N GLU A 174 8.85 -2.53 15.61
CA GLU A 174 9.16 -3.95 15.58
C GLU A 174 10.51 -4.20 14.90
N ARG A 175 11.04 -5.43 15.05
CA ARG A 175 12.25 -5.86 14.35
C ARG A 175 11.97 -5.91 12.84
N VAL A 176 12.76 -5.19 12.06
CA VAL A 176 12.68 -5.18 10.60
C VAL A 176 14.00 -5.70 10.03
N GLU A 177 13.89 -6.62 9.07
CA GLU A 177 15.04 -7.18 8.35
C GLU A 177 14.78 -7.19 6.85
N TYR A 178 15.78 -6.77 6.09
CA TYR A 178 15.78 -6.88 4.64
C TYR A 178 17.17 -7.23 4.10
N SER A 179 17.23 -8.28 3.29
CA SER A 179 18.45 -8.69 2.58
C SER A 179 18.35 -8.35 1.09
N TYR A 180 19.48 -7.97 0.49
CA TYR A 180 19.58 -7.63 -0.92
C TYR A 180 20.87 -8.16 -1.53
N THR A 181 20.88 -8.36 -2.85
CA THR A 181 22.09 -8.74 -3.57
C THR A 181 22.94 -7.51 -3.85
N THR A 182 24.23 -7.57 -3.49
CA THR A 182 25.19 -6.50 -3.77
C THR A 182 25.73 -6.62 -5.19
N GLY A 183 26.40 -5.57 -5.69
CA GLY A 183 26.96 -5.54 -7.05
C GLY A 183 27.97 -6.66 -7.36
N ASP A 184 28.57 -7.24 -6.33
CA ASP A 184 29.56 -8.34 -6.44
C ASP A 184 28.95 -9.73 -6.16
N ASN A 185 27.62 -9.87 -6.27
CA ASN A 185 26.86 -11.08 -5.89
C ASN A 185 27.01 -11.49 -4.42
N GLY A 186 27.41 -10.55 -3.56
CA GLY A 186 27.32 -10.70 -2.11
C GLY A 186 25.90 -10.48 -1.60
N ILE A 187 25.69 -10.68 -0.31
CA ILE A 187 24.44 -10.38 0.38
C ILE A 187 24.69 -9.17 1.28
N GLY A 188 23.96 -8.10 1.02
CA GLY A 188 23.85 -6.95 1.91
C GLY A 188 22.60 -7.09 2.77
N LEU A 189 22.64 -6.46 3.93
CA LEU A 189 21.65 -6.63 4.96
C LEU A 189 21.36 -5.29 5.65
N TYR A 190 20.08 -5.01 5.83
CA TYR A 190 19.58 -3.98 6.73
C TYR A 190 18.75 -4.65 7.82
N ARG A 191 19.14 -4.41 9.06
CA ARG A 191 18.44 -4.87 10.26
C ARG A 191 18.33 -3.74 11.26
N GLY A 192 17.17 -3.62 11.88
CA GLY A 192 16.93 -2.60 12.88
C GLY A 192 15.49 -2.62 13.34
N PHE A 193 14.97 -1.47 13.75
CA PHE A 193 13.62 -1.36 14.31
C PHE A 193 12.80 -0.27 13.62
N GLY A 194 11.51 -0.53 13.43
CA GLY A 194 10.60 0.40 12.77
C GLY A 194 9.27 -0.24 12.39
N TYR A 195 8.91 -0.18 11.12
CA TYR A 195 7.65 -0.68 10.57
C TYR A 195 7.90 -1.67 9.43
N VAL A 196 7.23 -2.82 9.45
CA VAL A 196 7.12 -3.67 8.26
C VAL A 196 5.65 -3.97 7.96
N THR A 197 5.26 -3.86 6.70
CA THR A 197 3.94 -4.30 6.26
C THR A 197 3.82 -5.81 6.46
N ASP A 198 2.79 -6.23 7.20
CA ASP A 198 2.46 -7.64 7.40
C ASP A 198 2.34 -8.36 6.05
N ALA A 199 2.97 -9.54 5.95
CA ALA A 199 2.99 -10.34 4.73
C ALA A 199 1.60 -10.82 4.28
N SER A 200 0.63 -10.80 5.18
CA SER A 200 -0.77 -11.17 4.93
C SER A 200 -1.67 -9.97 4.67
N ASN A 201 -1.18 -8.74 4.87
CA ASN A 201 -1.97 -7.52 4.79
C ASN A 201 -1.27 -6.45 3.94
N TYR A 202 -1.00 -6.79 2.68
CA TYR A 202 -0.50 -5.82 1.69
C TYR A 202 -1.53 -4.74 1.44
N LEU A 203 -1.06 -3.53 1.22
CA LEU A 203 -1.91 -2.45 0.76
C LEU A 203 -2.16 -2.60 -0.74
N LEU A 204 -3.34 -3.07 -1.13
CA LEU A 204 -3.81 -3.23 -2.50
C LEU A 204 -4.80 -2.12 -2.83
N SER A 205 -4.48 -1.34 -3.85
CA SER A 205 -5.37 -0.29 -4.34
C SER A 205 -5.07 0.09 -5.79
N PRO A 206 -6.06 0.47 -6.59
CA PRO A 206 -5.81 1.06 -7.90
C PRO A 206 -5.09 2.40 -7.75
N LEU A 207 -4.17 2.68 -8.67
CA LEU A 207 -3.42 3.94 -8.65
C LEU A 207 -4.09 5.01 -9.48
N ASN A 208 -4.10 6.23 -8.95
CA ASN A 208 -4.38 7.44 -9.70
C ASN A 208 -3.20 7.77 -10.62
N THR A 209 -3.24 7.27 -11.85
CA THR A 209 -2.21 7.48 -12.87
C THR A 209 -2.19 8.90 -13.44
N SER A 210 -3.17 9.74 -13.09
CA SER A 210 -3.18 11.17 -13.45
C SER A 210 -2.22 11.98 -12.58
N ILE A 211 -1.84 11.44 -11.40
CA ILE A 211 -0.85 12.05 -10.52
C ILE A 211 0.54 11.48 -10.87
N PRO A 212 1.55 12.33 -11.12
CA PRO A 212 2.90 11.87 -11.42
C PRO A 212 3.45 10.94 -10.32
N ALA A 213 4.14 9.87 -10.72
CA ALA A 213 4.79 8.95 -9.77
C ALA A 213 5.81 9.68 -8.86
N THR A 214 6.42 10.77 -9.35
CA THR A 214 7.36 11.61 -8.59
C THR A 214 6.74 12.30 -7.36
N ASP A 215 5.41 12.39 -7.31
CA ASP A 215 4.70 13.03 -6.21
C ASP A 215 4.44 12.03 -5.07
N PHE A 216 4.61 10.73 -5.34
CA PHE A 216 4.48 9.69 -4.34
C PHE A 216 5.57 9.82 -3.27
N SER A 217 5.17 9.75 -2.01
CA SER A 217 6.06 9.80 -0.86
C SER A 217 5.51 8.98 0.29
N ILE A 218 6.39 8.61 1.21
CA ILE A 218 6.00 8.04 2.49
C ILE A 218 6.24 9.08 3.57
N TYR A 219 5.21 9.39 4.35
CA TYR A 219 5.29 10.31 5.46
C TYR A 219 5.24 9.51 6.75
N ALA A 220 6.38 9.46 7.45
CA ALA A 220 6.51 8.71 8.69
C ALA A 220 6.18 9.61 9.87
N PHE A 221 5.18 9.22 10.67
CA PHE A 221 4.81 9.87 11.90
C PHE A 221 5.26 8.99 13.06
N ILE A 222 6.05 9.56 13.97
CA ILE A 222 6.67 8.83 15.08
C ILE A 222 6.30 9.49 16.40
N LYS A 223 5.89 8.65 17.34
CA LYS A 223 5.65 9.00 18.75
C LYS A 223 6.70 8.32 19.62
N TYR A 224 7.02 8.94 20.76
CA TYR A 224 7.92 8.40 21.77
C TYR A 224 7.22 8.47 23.13
N LYS A 225 7.06 7.33 23.80
CA LYS A 225 6.36 7.15 25.09
C LYS A 225 5.00 7.83 25.11
N SER A 226 4.19 7.59 24.07
CA SER A 226 2.83 8.11 24.00
C SER A 226 1.87 7.27 24.81
N SER A 227 0.78 7.88 25.27
CA SER A 227 -0.39 7.18 25.81
C SER A 227 -1.60 7.21 24.86
N ASP A 228 -1.47 7.92 23.74
CA ASP A 228 -2.49 8.01 22.70
C ASP A 228 -1.92 7.55 21.35
N TYR A 229 -2.55 6.51 20.79
CA TYR A 229 -2.15 5.84 19.56
C TYR A 229 -3.18 5.99 18.43
N SER A 230 -4.28 6.73 18.64
CA SER A 230 -5.31 6.96 17.61
C SER A 230 -5.22 8.34 16.97
N SER A 231 -4.58 9.30 17.62
CA SER A 231 -4.39 10.66 17.11
C SER A 231 -2.98 10.90 16.57
N ASP A 232 -2.80 11.86 15.65
CA ASP A 232 -1.47 12.37 15.26
C ASP A 232 -0.92 13.45 16.17
N GLU A 233 -1.72 13.93 17.13
CA GLU A 233 -1.27 14.92 18.11
C GLU A 233 -0.03 14.44 18.88
N GLY A 234 0.92 15.35 19.04
CA GLY A 234 2.21 15.10 19.70
C GLY A 234 3.21 14.28 18.88
N ALA A 235 2.88 13.84 17.66
CA ALA A 235 3.81 13.14 16.80
C ALA A 235 4.88 14.08 16.21
N SER A 236 6.06 13.53 15.93
CA SER A 236 7.01 14.18 15.02
C SER A 236 7.03 13.41 13.70
N TRP A 237 7.07 14.13 12.58
CA TRP A 237 6.94 13.52 11.27
C TRP A 237 7.97 14.00 10.27
N PHE A 238 8.28 13.18 9.27
CA PHE A 238 9.10 13.57 8.14
C PHE A 238 8.65 12.88 6.86
N GLN A 239 9.08 13.45 5.74
CA GLN A 239 8.80 12.92 4.40
C GLN A 239 10.01 12.13 3.91
N ALA A 240 9.79 10.86 3.62
CA ALA A 240 10.71 9.98 2.93
C ALA A 240 10.34 9.95 1.44
N GLN A 241 11.11 10.70 0.66
CA GLN A 241 11.05 10.68 -0.80
C GLN A 241 11.63 9.38 -1.33
N ILE A 242 11.08 8.88 -2.45
CA ILE A 242 11.56 7.66 -3.13
C ILE A 242 12.17 8.09 -4.48
N PRO A 243 13.48 8.36 -4.54
CA PRO A 243 14.10 8.90 -5.75
C PRO A 243 13.96 7.94 -6.93
N GLY A 244 13.48 8.45 -8.07
CA GLY A 244 13.36 7.67 -9.30
C GLY A 244 12.26 6.61 -9.27
N ILE A 245 11.26 6.75 -8.38
CA ILE A 245 10.14 5.81 -8.31
C ILE A 245 9.39 5.70 -9.65
N THR A 246 9.18 4.45 -10.08
CA THR A 246 8.28 4.12 -11.19
C THR A 246 7.10 3.35 -10.61
N LEU A 247 5.98 4.02 -10.42
CA LEU A 247 4.75 3.36 -9.98
C LEU A 247 4.10 2.63 -11.15
N GLU A 248 4.47 1.37 -11.32
CA GLU A 248 3.81 0.46 -12.25
C GLU A 248 2.47 0.01 -11.67
N THR A 249 1.39 0.16 -12.44
CA THR A 249 0.08 -0.37 -12.08
C THR A 249 0.09 -1.89 -12.07
N ASN A 250 -0.79 -2.51 -11.28
CA ASN A 250 -1.06 -3.95 -11.31
C ASN A 250 0.11 -4.83 -10.78
N ARG A 251 1.02 -4.23 -10.02
CA ARG A 251 2.24 -4.85 -9.46
C ARG A 251 2.31 -4.67 -7.96
N ILE A 252 3.03 -5.56 -7.27
CA ILE A 252 3.41 -5.36 -5.86
C ILE A 252 4.77 -4.65 -5.84
N HIS A 253 4.79 -3.46 -5.25
CA HIS A 253 6.01 -2.68 -4.99
C HIS A 253 6.55 -2.98 -3.60
N TYR A 254 7.82 -3.31 -3.53
CA TYR A 254 8.57 -3.48 -2.29
C TYR A 254 9.37 -2.21 -2.06
N ILE A 255 8.99 -1.43 -1.05
CA ILE A 255 9.64 -0.18 -0.69
C ILE A 255 10.44 -0.39 0.58
N ILE A 256 11.76 -0.31 0.47
CA ILE A 256 12.68 -0.47 1.60
C ILE A 256 13.35 0.86 1.86
N MET A 257 13.21 1.36 3.08
CA MET A 257 13.83 2.58 3.54
C MET A 257 14.58 2.31 4.84
N ALA A 258 15.87 2.57 4.79
CA ALA A 258 16.73 2.53 5.95
C ALA A 258 17.11 3.96 6.35
N PHE A 259 17.15 4.21 7.65
CA PHE A 259 17.50 5.47 8.28
C PHE A 259 18.56 5.25 9.34
N ASP A 260 19.40 6.26 9.59
CA ASP A 260 20.38 6.19 10.67
C ASP A 260 19.70 6.37 12.03
N ILE A 261 20.02 5.51 12.99
CA ILE A 261 19.54 5.64 14.37
C ILE A 261 20.01 6.95 15.02
N GLU A 262 21.15 7.50 14.61
CA GLU A 262 21.66 8.78 15.10
C GLU A 262 20.73 9.95 14.76
N ASP A 263 20.11 9.91 13.58
CA ASP A 263 19.09 10.89 13.20
C ASP A 263 17.89 10.80 14.15
N LEU A 264 17.43 9.59 14.49
CA LEU A 264 16.35 9.39 15.46
C LEU A 264 16.74 9.93 16.84
N ARG A 265 17.95 9.61 17.32
CA ARG A 265 18.48 10.10 18.61
C ARG A 265 18.44 11.62 18.68
N SER A 266 18.97 12.28 17.65
CA SER A 266 19.08 13.74 17.59
C SER A 266 17.72 14.46 17.65
N GLN A 267 16.66 13.83 17.11
CA GLN A 267 15.34 14.44 17.02
C GLN A 267 14.45 14.16 18.24
N PHE A 268 14.65 13.03 18.92
CA PHE A 268 13.78 12.57 20.00
C PHE A 268 14.40 12.62 21.39
N LEU A 269 15.73 12.52 21.51
CA LEU A 269 16.44 12.36 22.78
C LEU A 269 17.59 13.37 22.93
N PRO A 270 17.32 14.69 22.95
CA PRO A 270 18.38 15.69 23.06
C PRO A 270 19.11 15.59 24.41
N ALA A 271 20.44 15.73 24.38
CA ALA A 271 21.33 15.50 25.51
C ALA A 271 21.08 16.37 26.77
N THR A 272 20.33 17.49 26.69
CA THR A 272 20.15 18.43 27.83
C THR A 272 18.87 19.27 27.82
N THR A 273 17.88 19.01 26.97
CA THR A 273 16.63 19.81 26.98
C THR A 273 15.41 18.92 27.15
N THR A 274 14.68 19.15 28.24
CA THR A 274 13.30 18.70 28.39
C THR A 274 12.54 19.21 27.17
N LEU A 275 12.24 18.32 26.22
CA LEU A 275 11.25 18.62 25.20
C LEU A 275 9.94 18.82 25.97
N SER A 276 9.54 20.08 26.20
CA SER A 276 8.21 20.41 26.72
C SER A 276 7.19 20.09 25.63
N ARG A 277 6.92 18.80 25.43
CA ARG A 277 5.87 18.33 24.55
C ARG A 277 4.57 18.51 25.32
N THR A 278 3.79 19.51 24.94
CA THR A 278 2.39 19.54 25.33
C THR A 278 1.68 18.39 24.59
N PRO A 279 0.95 17.50 25.28
CA PRO A 279 0.22 16.39 24.67
C PRO A 279 -0.73 16.81 23.54
N TRP A 280 -1.15 18.07 23.54
CA TRP A 280 -2.17 18.67 22.67
C TRP A 280 -1.56 19.60 21.62
N SER A 281 -0.49 19.17 20.94
CA SER A 281 0.15 19.98 19.90
C SER A 281 0.09 19.31 18.55
N ALA A 282 -0.07 20.12 17.50
CA ALA A 282 -0.06 19.66 16.12
C ALA A 282 1.25 18.89 15.80
N PRO A 283 1.21 17.93 14.86
CA PRO A 283 2.39 17.16 14.48
C PRO A 283 3.56 18.06 14.06
N ARG A 284 4.76 17.78 14.56
CA ARG A 284 5.97 18.57 14.29
C ARG A 284 6.78 17.97 13.15
N LYS A 285 7.03 18.72 12.08
CA LYS A 285 7.96 18.28 11.04
C LYS A 285 9.41 18.24 11.56
N ILE A 286 10.11 17.14 11.31
CA ILE A 286 11.53 16.94 11.63
C ILE A 286 12.32 16.65 10.34
N GLY A 287 13.65 16.75 10.42
CA GLY A 287 14.55 16.50 9.32
C GLY A 287 15.32 15.20 9.51
N ILE A 288 14.80 14.11 8.97
CA ILE A 288 15.48 12.81 8.88
C ILE A 288 15.54 12.43 7.40
N LYS A 289 16.67 11.87 6.95
CA LYS A 289 16.86 11.45 5.55
C LYS A 289 17.18 9.96 5.49
N PRO A 290 16.66 9.25 4.48
CA PRO A 290 17.01 7.86 4.30
C PRO A 290 18.49 7.75 3.92
N ILE A 291 19.18 6.81 4.54
CA ILE A 291 20.54 6.39 4.15
C ILE A 291 20.47 5.55 2.88
N LYS A 292 19.36 4.82 2.70
CA LYS A 292 19.09 3.99 1.54
C LYS A 292 17.59 3.93 1.28
N VAL A 293 17.25 4.01 -0.01
CA VAL A 293 15.91 3.69 -0.52
C VAL A 293 16.07 2.65 -1.64
N ILE A 294 15.27 1.60 -1.59
CA ILE A 294 15.15 0.56 -2.63
C ILE A 294 13.66 0.43 -2.95
N CYS A 295 13.32 0.44 -4.23
CA CYS A 295 11.96 0.22 -4.71
C CYS A 295 12.02 -0.82 -5.84
N ASN A 296 11.35 -1.97 -5.64
CA ASN A 296 11.33 -3.09 -6.59
C ASN A 296 9.91 -3.51 -6.93
#